data_AF-A0A8S3V4X3-F1
#
_entry.id   AF-A0A8S3V4X3-F1
#
_cell.length_a   1.000
_cell.length_b   1.000
_cell.length_c   1.000
_cell.angle_alpha   90.00
_cell.angle_beta   90.00
_cell.angle_gamma   90.00
#
_symmetry.space_group_name_H-M   'P 1'
#
loop_
_entity.id
_entity.type
_entity.pdbx_description
1 polymer ?
#
loop_
_entity_poly.entity_id
_entity_poly.type
_entity_poly.pdbx_seq_one_letter_code
_entity_poly.pdbx_strand_id
1 'polypeptide(L)'
;MKKKDQSTVEWKHEDVSRMMIDYMIKENGDLKAAFELRFDKETERCTEFIKNLIDGNTKKSEDKAKYYMYEIVANKRNEIDVDKMDYFARDCHGLGMKSNFDHLRYISQCRVMFSSDKPDETTIAVRDKEEHNLYELFHTRIGLFRRAYYHKVTKAVELMFTDALVNANDHFLFQNNKG
;
A
#
# COMPACT_ATOMS: atom_id res chain seq x y z
N MET A 1 20.51 -30.86 -16.78
CA MET A 1 19.43 -30.74 -15.77
C MET A 1 18.30 -29.93 -16.39
N LYS A 2 17.11 -30.52 -16.53
CA LYS A 2 15.94 -29.83 -17.10
C LYS A 2 15.46 -28.80 -16.07
N LYS A 3 15.46 -27.51 -16.42
CA LYS A 3 14.76 -26.48 -15.65
C LYS A 3 13.30 -26.90 -15.58
N LYS A 4 12.79 -27.22 -14.39
CA LYS A 4 11.35 -27.40 -14.17
C LYS A 4 10.68 -26.09 -14.57
N ASP A 5 9.68 -26.20 -15.42
CA ASP A 5 8.77 -25.13 -15.80
C ASP A 5 8.07 -24.64 -14.52
N GLN A 6 8.63 -23.61 -13.89
CA GLN A 6 7.95 -22.88 -12.82
C GLN A 6 6.90 -22.04 -13.53
N SER A 7 5.66 -22.51 -13.56
CA SER A 7 4.53 -21.65 -13.84
C SER A 7 4.65 -20.45 -12.91
N THR A 8 4.99 -19.28 -13.44
CA THR A 8 5.14 -18.06 -12.66
C THR A 8 3.77 -17.70 -12.13
N VAL A 9 3.47 -18.08 -10.88
CA VAL A 9 2.30 -17.59 -10.18
C VAL A 9 2.49 -16.09 -10.03
N GLU A 10 1.57 -15.30 -10.59
CA GLU A 10 1.57 -13.86 -10.40
C GLU A 10 1.34 -13.59 -8.91
N TRP A 11 2.35 -12.99 -8.25
CA TRP A 11 2.33 -12.72 -6.83
C TRP A 11 2.50 -11.21 -6.58
N LYS A 12 1.55 -10.57 -5.91
CA LYS A 12 1.50 -9.13 -5.58
C LYS A 12 1.23 -8.90 -4.09
N HIS A 13 2.16 -8.29 -3.35
CA HIS A 13 2.05 -8.04 -1.90
C HIS A 13 0.66 -7.60 -1.37
N GLU A 14 -0.12 -6.88 -2.18
CA GLU A 14 -1.52 -6.54 -1.92
C GLU A 14 -2.45 -7.75 -1.74
N ASP A 15 -2.37 -8.78 -2.59
CA ASP A 15 -3.24 -9.97 -2.52
C ASP A 15 -2.99 -10.76 -1.22
N VAL A 16 -1.73 -10.92 -0.77
CA VAL A 16 -1.46 -11.57 0.54
C VAL A 16 -1.84 -10.66 1.69
N SER A 17 -1.74 -9.33 1.56
CA SER A 17 -2.23 -8.43 2.60
C SER A 17 -3.73 -8.63 2.86
N ARG A 18 -4.52 -8.84 1.79
CA ARG A 18 -5.94 -9.20 1.89
C ARG A 18 -6.14 -10.57 2.54
N MET A 19 -5.41 -11.59 2.11
CA MET A 19 -5.45 -12.92 2.72
C MET A 19 -5.07 -12.90 4.20
N MET A 20 -4.09 -12.07 4.57
CA MET A 20 -3.63 -11.94 5.94
C MET A 20 -4.66 -11.24 6.82
N ILE A 21 -5.42 -10.28 6.31
CA ILE A 21 -6.55 -9.70 7.05
C ILE A 21 -7.60 -10.76 7.37
N ASP A 22 -7.99 -11.56 6.37
CA ASP A 22 -8.97 -12.62 6.58
C ASP A 22 -8.45 -13.65 7.60
N TYR A 23 -7.16 -14.01 7.52
CA TYR A 23 -6.49 -14.89 8.49
C TYR A 23 -6.46 -14.28 9.90
N MET A 24 -6.05 -13.01 10.04
CA MET A 24 -5.98 -12.32 11.34
C MET A 24 -7.35 -12.25 12.02
N ILE A 25 -8.41 -11.91 11.29
CA ILE A 25 -9.77 -11.87 11.86
C ILE A 25 -10.22 -13.28 12.24
N LYS A 26 -9.96 -14.28 11.40
CA LYS A 26 -10.42 -15.66 11.64
C LYS A 26 -9.73 -16.31 12.84
N GLU A 27 -8.42 -16.16 12.96
CA GLU A 27 -7.62 -16.88 13.96
C GLU A 27 -7.54 -16.15 15.31
N ASN A 28 -7.91 -14.87 15.37
CA ASN A 28 -7.90 -14.08 16.61
C ASN A 28 -9.33 -13.78 17.06
N GLY A 29 -9.88 -14.61 17.96
CA GLY A 29 -11.26 -14.51 18.44
C GLY A 29 -11.62 -13.13 19.02
N ASP A 30 -10.70 -12.51 19.75
CA ASP A 30 -10.91 -11.17 20.33
C ASP A 30 -11.02 -10.08 19.26
N LEU A 31 -10.23 -10.18 18.18
CA LEU A 31 -10.31 -9.26 17.05
C LEU A 31 -11.62 -9.43 16.30
N LYS A 32 -12.03 -10.67 16.06
CA LYS A 32 -13.33 -10.98 15.44
C LYS A 32 -14.49 -10.41 16.26
N ALA A 33 -14.51 -10.67 17.57
CA ALA A 33 -15.53 -10.17 18.46
C ALA A 33 -15.56 -8.63 18.51
N ALA A 34 -14.39 -7.97 18.49
CA ALA A 34 -14.31 -6.51 18.42
C ALA A 34 -14.87 -5.94 17.10
N PHE A 35 -14.61 -6.60 15.97
CA PHE A 35 -15.17 -6.22 14.68
C PHE A 35 -16.69 -6.41 14.64
N GLU A 36 -17.18 -7.57 15.08
CA GLU A 36 -18.62 -7.87 15.16
C GLU A 36 -19.34 -6.90 16.11
N LEU A 37 -18.74 -6.56 17.25
CA LEU A 37 -19.30 -5.57 18.17
C LEU A 37 -19.36 -4.17 17.55
N ARG A 38 -18.33 -3.78 16.78
CA ARG A 38 -18.20 -2.43 16.24
C ARG A 38 -19.06 -2.20 15.00
N PHE A 39 -19.14 -3.19 14.12
CA PHE A 39 -19.77 -3.09 12.80
C PHE A 39 -21.07 -3.90 12.69
N ASP A 40 -21.36 -4.78 13.64
CA ASP A 40 -22.56 -5.62 13.69
C ASP A 40 -22.81 -6.31 12.34
N LYS A 41 -23.98 -6.12 11.74
CA LYS A 41 -24.38 -6.69 10.45
C LYS A 41 -23.53 -6.25 9.26
N GLU A 42 -22.74 -5.18 9.41
CA GLU A 42 -21.89 -4.65 8.34
C GLU A 42 -20.45 -5.21 8.38
N THR A 43 -20.13 -6.11 9.30
CA THR A 43 -18.76 -6.63 9.50
C THR A 43 -18.12 -7.14 8.20
N GLU A 44 -18.85 -7.94 7.41
CA GLU A 44 -18.37 -8.48 6.14
C GLU A 44 -18.11 -7.36 5.11
N ARG A 45 -19.07 -6.44 4.96
CA ARG A 45 -18.96 -5.28 4.06
C ARG A 45 -17.79 -4.37 4.45
N CYS A 46 -17.61 -4.09 5.73
CA CYS A 46 -16.50 -3.27 6.24
C CYS A 46 -15.15 -3.97 6.03
N THR A 47 -15.08 -5.28 6.23
CA THR A 47 -13.86 -6.07 5.97
C THR A 47 -13.50 -6.04 4.49
N GLU A 48 -14.48 -6.21 3.59
CA GLU A 48 -14.23 -6.10 2.15
C GLU A 48 -13.85 -4.67 1.75
N PHE A 49 -14.45 -3.65 2.37
CA PHE A 49 -14.06 -2.26 2.16
C PHE A 49 -12.58 -2.02 2.52
N ILE A 50 -12.12 -2.48 3.69
CA ILE A 50 -10.69 -2.39 4.09
C ILE A 50 -9.80 -3.07 3.05
N LYS A 51 -10.15 -4.28 2.63
CA LYS A 51 -9.41 -5.01 1.59
C LYS A 51 -9.36 -4.25 0.26
N ASN A 52 -10.43 -3.55 -0.10
CA ASN A 52 -10.47 -2.75 -1.31
C ASN A 52 -9.67 -1.43 -1.21
N LEU A 53 -9.50 -0.88 -0.01
CA LEU A 53 -8.58 0.24 0.24
C LEU A 53 -7.12 -0.16 0.03
N ILE A 54 -6.75 -1.40 0.37
CA ILE A 54 -5.40 -1.95 0.13
C ILE A 54 -5.14 -2.12 -1.37
N ASP A 55 -6.12 -2.65 -2.11
CA ASP A 55 -6.02 -2.79 -3.57
C ASP A 55 -6.01 -1.43 -4.28
N GLY A 56 -6.58 -0.39 -3.66
CA GLY A 56 -6.85 0.89 -4.31
C GLY A 56 -7.89 0.81 -5.44
N ASN A 57 -8.76 -0.20 -5.40
CA ASN A 57 -9.71 -0.47 -6.48
C ASN A 57 -11.07 0.22 -6.23
N THR A 58 -11.23 1.40 -6.82
CA THR A 58 -12.46 2.22 -6.75
C THR A 58 -13.69 1.55 -7.34
N LYS A 59 -13.52 0.69 -8.35
CA LYS A 59 -14.64 0.06 -9.09
C LYS A 59 -15.45 -0.92 -8.27
N LYS A 60 -14.99 -1.26 -7.06
CA LYS A 60 -15.68 -2.16 -6.13
C LYS A 60 -16.67 -1.43 -5.21
N SER A 61 -16.73 -0.09 -5.26
CA SER A 61 -17.79 0.69 -4.59
C SER A 61 -18.91 1.04 -5.55
N GLU A 62 -20.14 0.80 -5.12
CA GLU A 62 -21.36 1.25 -5.79
C GLU A 62 -21.63 2.75 -5.55
N ASP A 63 -21.11 3.30 -4.45
CA ASP A 63 -21.30 4.70 -4.05
C ASP A 63 -20.15 5.58 -4.58
N LYS A 64 -20.37 6.19 -5.74
CA LYS A 64 -19.41 7.09 -6.40
C LYS A 64 -19.10 8.35 -5.59
N ALA A 65 -19.99 8.76 -4.70
CA ALA A 65 -19.77 9.88 -3.79
C ALA A 65 -18.72 9.58 -2.70
N LYS A 66 -18.27 8.32 -2.58
CA LYS A 66 -17.21 7.89 -1.65
C LYS A 66 -15.91 7.46 -2.33
N TYR A 67 -15.77 7.66 -3.64
CA TYR A 67 -14.57 7.23 -4.38
C TYR A 67 -13.28 7.87 -3.86
N TYR A 68 -13.36 9.09 -3.31
CA TYR A 68 -12.22 9.75 -2.67
C TYR A 68 -11.58 8.91 -1.55
N MET A 69 -12.32 8.02 -0.87
CA MET A 69 -11.78 7.19 0.21
C MET A 69 -10.71 6.21 -0.29
N TYR A 70 -10.83 5.75 -1.54
CA TYR A 70 -9.87 4.85 -2.19
C TYR A 70 -8.59 5.56 -2.62
N GLU A 71 -8.55 6.89 -2.57
CA GLU A 71 -7.34 7.68 -2.84
C GLU A 71 -6.48 7.90 -1.59
N ILE A 72 -6.90 7.40 -0.42
CA ILE A 72 -6.19 7.64 0.85
C ILE A 72 -5.05 6.64 1.05
N VAL A 73 -5.36 5.33 1.04
CA VAL A 73 -4.42 4.26 1.42
C VAL A 73 -3.53 3.84 0.26
N ALA A 74 -4.14 3.49 -0.88
CA ALA A 74 -3.42 3.09 -2.09
C ALA A 74 -4.02 3.79 -3.30
N ASN A 75 -3.45 4.93 -3.69
CA ASN A 75 -4.03 5.78 -4.72
C ASN A 75 -3.60 5.35 -6.12
N LYS A 76 -4.45 4.59 -6.82
CA LYS A 76 -4.14 4.13 -8.19
C LYS A 76 -4.32 5.20 -9.27
N ARG A 77 -4.88 6.38 -8.94
CA ARG A 77 -5.08 7.48 -9.92
C ARG A 77 -3.78 8.23 -10.20
N ASN A 78 -3.05 8.60 -9.14
CA ASN A 78 -1.85 9.44 -9.27
C ASN A 78 -0.72 9.07 -8.31
N GLU A 79 -0.86 7.95 -7.59
CA GLU A 79 0.11 7.45 -6.61
C GLU A 79 0.35 8.40 -5.42
N ILE A 80 -0.48 9.40 -5.14
CA ILE A 80 -0.34 10.24 -3.96
C ILE A 80 -1.23 9.69 -2.84
N ASP A 81 -0.63 8.97 -1.90
CA ASP A 81 -1.28 8.28 -0.80
C ASP A 81 -0.46 8.36 0.50
N VAL A 82 -1.08 8.02 1.63
CA VAL A 82 -0.46 8.13 2.96
C VAL A 82 0.69 7.14 3.18
N ASP A 83 0.71 6.02 2.44
CA ASP A 83 1.84 5.08 2.44
C ASP A 83 3.16 5.80 2.08
N LYS A 84 3.16 6.56 0.99
CA LYS A 84 4.32 7.37 0.58
C LYS A 84 4.69 8.44 1.58
N MET A 85 3.70 9.10 2.15
CA MET A 85 3.94 10.17 3.13
C MET A 85 4.69 9.62 4.35
N ASP A 86 4.27 8.45 4.87
CA ASP A 86 4.92 7.79 5.99
C ASP A 86 6.33 7.34 5.64
N TYR A 87 6.49 6.53 4.58
CA TYR A 87 7.81 5.96 4.29
C TYR A 87 8.81 7.02 3.84
N PHE A 88 8.39 8.12 3.18
CA PHE A 88 9.31 9.22 2.89
C PHE A 88 9.86 9.84 4.16
N ALA A 89 9.01 10.13 5.15
CA ALA A 89 9.44 10.70 6.42
C ALA A 89 10.32 9.72 7.20
N ARG A 90 9.87 8.46 7.31
CA ARG A 90 10.56 7.39 8.04
C ARG A 90 11.92 7.07 7.44
N ASP A 91 11.98 6.85 6.12
CA ASP A 91 13.21 6.43 5.46
C ASP A 91 14.20 7.57 5.34
N CYS A 92 13.72 8.80 5.07
CA CYS A 92 14.62 9.95 5.10
C CYS A 92 15.26 10.11 6.48
N HIS A 93 14.48 9.97 7.56
CA HIS A 93 15.01 9.98 8.91
C HIS A 93 16.05 8.86 9.14
N GLY A 94 15.71 7.62 8.79
CA GLY A 94 16.59 6.46 8.98
C GLY A 94 17.87 6.49 8.14
N LEU A 95 17.83 7.12 6.96
CA LEU A 95 18.96 7.20 6.03
C LEU A 95 19.78 8.50 6.19
N GLY A 96 19.40 9.39 7.10
CA GLY A 96 20.03 10.71 7.24
C GLY A 96 19.81 11.63 6.04
N MET A 97 18.73 11.43 5.29
CA MET A 97 18.33 12.24 4.16
C MET A 97 17.30 13.30 4.60
N LYS A 98 17.22 14.40 3.86
CA LYS A 98 16.17 15.41 4.06
C LYS A 98 15.05 15.19 3.05
N SER A 99 13.82 15.11 3.54
CA SER A 99 12.60 15.29 2.75
C SER A 99 12.16 16.74 2.89
N ASN A 100 11.93 17.40 1.76
CA ASN A 100 11.34 18.75 1.75
C ASN A 100 9.82 18.70 1.61
N PHE A 101 9.24 17.52 1.40
CA PHE A 101 7.80 17.35 1.31
C PHE A 101 7.14 17.43 2.69
N ASP A 102 6.28 18.44 2.88
CA ASP A 102 5.48 18.62 4.10
C ASP A 102 4.09 17.98 3.92
N HIS A 103 3.97 16.74 4.39
CA HIS A 103 2.75 15.96 4.31
C HIS A 103 1.63 16.50 5.21
N LEU A 104 1.94 17.08 6.38
CA LEU A 104 0.93 17.65 7.27
C LEU A 104 0.29 18.87 6.63
N ARG A 105 1.11 19.73 6.01
CA ARG A 105 0.61 20.85 5.22
C ARG A 105 -0.23 20.36 4.05
N TYR A 106 0.27 19.37 3.28
CA TYR A 106 -0.47 18.79 2.15
C TYR A 106 -1.87 18.35 2.57
N ILE A 107 -1.98 17.53 3.64
CA ILE A 107 -3.26 17.04 4.17
C ILE A 107 -4.18 18.19 4.57
N SER A 108 -3.67 19.24 5.23
CA SER A 108 -4.49 20.40 5.63
C SER A 108 -5.12 21.15 4.45
N GLN A 109 -4.49 21.08 3.28
CA GLN A 109 -4.93 21.75 2.05
C GLN A 109 -5.77 20.85 1.12
N CYS A 110 -5.96 19.58 1.48
CA CYS A 110 -6.82 18.66 0.74
C CYS A 110 -8.32 18.96 0.97
N ARG A 111 -9.13 18.78 -0.07
CA ARG A 111 -10.61 18.82 -0.03
C ARG A 111 -11.18 17.72 -0.90
N VAL A 112 -12.36 17.22 -0.53
CA VAL A 112 -13.13 16.31 -1.39
C VAL A 112 -13.95 17.14 -2.36
N MET A 113 -13.84 16.85 -3.65
CA MET A 113 -14.62 17.52 -4.70
C MET A 113 -15.12 16.48 -5.71
N PHE A 114 -16.13 16.86 -6.51
CA PHE A 114 -16.47 16.09 -7.70
C PHE A 114 -15.34 16.19 -8.74
N SER A 115 -15.04 15.07 -9.40
CA SER A 115 -14.00 15.01 -10.42
C SER A 115 -14.38 15.85 -11.63
N SER A 116 -13.42 16.61 -12.16
CA SER A 116 -13.58 17.37 -13.40
C SER A 116 -13.86 16.47 -14.60
N ASP A 117 -13.25 15.27 -14.61
CA ASP A 117 -13.32 14.34 -15.74
C ASP A 117 -14.56 13.45 -15.66
N LYS A 118 -15.08 13.26 -14.45
CA LYS A 118 -16.22 12.39 -14.14
C LYS A 118 -17.10 13.02 -13.05
N PRO A 119 -18.07 13.86 -13.44
CA PRO A 119 -18.81 14.70 -12.50
C PRO A 119 -19.62 13.97 -11.43
N ASP A 120 -19.83 12.65 -11.57
CA ASP A 120 -20.53 11.80 -10.60
C ASP A 120 -19.59 11.09 -9.61
N GLU A 121 -18.28 11.15 -9.83
CA GLU A 121 -17.25 10.58 -8.95
C GLU A 121 -16.62 11.67 -8.07
N THR A 122 -16.29 11.33 -6.83
CA THR A 122 -15.56 12.21 -5.91
C THR A 122 -14.07 11.86 -5.88
N THR A 123 -13.23 12.88 -5.70
CA THR A 123 -11.77 12.76 -5.67
C THR A 123 -11.17 13.68 -4.60
N ILE A 124 -9.95 13.38 -4.15
CA ILE A 124 -9.18 14.29 -3.31
C ILE A 124 -8.51 15.32 -4.23
N ALA A 125 -8.87 16.58 -4.02
CA ALA A 125 -8.24 17.72 -4.65
C ALA A 125 -7.36 18.46 -3.65
N VAL A 126 -6.23 18.99 -4.12
CA VAL A 126 -5.32 19.82 -3.34
C VAL A 126 -5.42 21.27 -3.81
N ARG A 127 -5.24 22.21 -2.89
CA ARG A 127 -5.20 23.64 -3.23
C ARG A 127 -4.05 23.93 -4.20
N ASP A 128 -4.34 24.75 -5.22
CA ASP A 128 -3.41 25.21 -6.26
C ASP A 128 -2.02 25.64 -5.74
N LYS A 129 -1.97 26.43 -4.66
CA LYS A 129 -0.71 26.93 -4.06
C LYS A 129 0.23 25.83 -3.53
N GLU A 130 -0.23 24.58 -3.42
CA GLU A 130 0.59 23.44 -3.00
C GLU A 130 1.37 22.80 -4.15
N GLU A 131 1.29 23.35 -5.37
CA GLU A 131 2.03 22.87 -6.55
C GLU A 131 3.50 22.57 -6.22
N HIS A 132 4.22 23.52 -5.59
CA HIS A 132 5.63 23.32 -5.25
C HIS A 132 5.85 22.19 -4.23
N ASN A 133 5.00 22.09 -3.21
CA ASN A 133 5.06 21.01 -2.23
C ASN A 133 4.85 19.64 -2.91
N LEU A 134 3.96 19.58 -3.91
CA LEU A 134 3.76 18.37 -4.71
C LEU A 134 4.98 18.02 -5.57
N TYR A 135 5.70 19.00 -6.12
CA TYR A 135 6.98 18.75 -6.78
C TYR A 135 8.01 18.16 -5.81
N GLU A 136 8.10 18.68 -4.58
CA GLU A 136 9.01 18.15 -3.56
C GLU A 136 8.68 16.70 -3.17
N LEU A 137 7.40 16.28 -3.22
CA LEU A 137 6.98 14.88 -3.06
C LEU A 137 7.69 13.99 -4.07
N PHE A 138 7.55 14.29 -5.37
CA PHE A 138 8.15 13.48 -6.43
C PHE A 138 9.68 13.60 -6.46
N HIS A 139 10.24 14.77 -6.12
CA HIS A 139 11.68 14.94 -5.98
C HIS A 139 12.25 14.06 -4.86
N THR A 140 11.60 14.03 -3.70
CA THR A 140 11.95 13.17 -2.56
C THR A 140 11.92 11.71 -2.97
N ARG A 141 10.86 11.27 -3.67
CA ARG A 141 10.75 9.91 -4.20
C ARG A 141 11.94 9.55 -5.08
N ILE A 142 12.25 10.35 -6.10
CA ILE A 142 13.38 10.10 -7.00
C ILE A 142 14.69 10.03 -6.20
N GLY A 143 14.85 10.92 -5.22
CA GLY A 143 15.99 10.96 -4.32
C GLY A 143 16.18 9.67 -3.53
N LEU A 144 15.12 9.12 -2.92
CA LEU A 144 15.14 7.86 -2.17
C LEU A 144 15.41 6.67 -3.08
N PHE A 145 14.74 6.60 -4.24
CA PHE A 145 14.93 5.52 -5.20
C PHE A 145 16.38 5.46 -5.68
N ARG A 146 16.96 6.59 -6.10
CA ARG A 146 18.32 6.61 -6.65
C ARG A 146 19.40 6.35 -5.62
N ARG A 147 19.24 6.89 -4.42
CA ARG A 147 20.31 6.89 -3.40
C ARG A 147 20.24 5.71 -2.46
N ALA A 148 19.05 5.15 -2.23
CA ALA A 148 18.84 4.06 -1.28
C ALA A 148 18.25 2.81 -1.94
N TYR A 149 17.02 2.87 -2.45
CA TYR A 149 16.29 1.65 -2.85
C TYR A 149 16.93 0.92 -4.04
N TYR A 150 17.46 1.67 -5.02
CA TYR A 150 18.21 1.14 -6.17
C TYR A 150 19.72 1.35 -6.03
N HIS A 151 20.22 1.57 -4.82
CA HIS A 151 21.65 1.59 -4.61
C HIS A 151 22.26 0.24 -5.02
N LYS A 152 23.31 0.28 -5.83
CA LYS A 152 23.89 -0.91 -6.48
C LYS A 152 24.27 -2.02 -5.50
N VAL A 153 24.76 -1.65 -4.31
CA VAL A 153 25.13 -2.62 -3.27
C VAL A 153 23.88 -3.23 -2.62
N THR A 154 22.84 -2.43 -2.37
CA THR A 154 21.55 -2.92 -1.86
C THR A 154 20.96 -3.95 -2.81
N LYS A 155 20.92 -3.64 -4.11
CA LYS A 155 20.44 -4.57 -5.14
C LYS A 155 21.30 -5.83 -5.27
N ALA A 156 22.63 -5.71 -5.18
CA ALA A 156 23.50 -6.88 -5.18
C ALA A 156 23.20 -7.80 -3.98
N VAL A 157 23.03 -7.23 -2.78
CA VAL A 157 22.70 -7.98 -1.56
C VAL A 157 21.31 -8.64 -1.67
N GLU A 158 20.28 -7.91 -2.15
CA GLU A 158 18.94 -8.48 -2.40
C GLU A 158 18.99 -9.69 -3.34
N LEU A 159 19.77 -9.62 -4.42
CA LEU A 159 19.95 -10.73 -5.36
C LEU A 159 20.66 -11.92 -4.70
N MET A 160 21.74 -11.68 -3.94
CA MET A 160 22.45 -12.73 -3.21
C MET A 160 21.55 -13.44 -2.19
N PHE A 161 20.72 -12.69 -1.46
CA PHE A 161 19.74 -13.26 -0.55
C PHE A 161 18.68 -14.07 -1.30
N THR A 162 18.21 -13.57 -2.45
CA THR A 162 17.26 -14.30 -3.30
C THR A 162 17.84 -15.63 -3.77
N ASP A 163 19.08 -15.65 -4.25
CA ASP A 163 19.78 -16.88 -4.65
C ASP A 163 19.94 -17.84 -3.48
N ALA A 164 20.28 -17.34 -2.29
CA ALA A 164 20.38 -18.16 -1.07
C ALA A 164 19.03 -18.81 -0.70
N LEU A 165 17.93 -18.05 -0.76
CA LEU A 165 16.58 -18.56 -0.48
C LEU A 165 16.13 -19.59 -1.52
N VAL A 166 16.42 -19.38 -2.81
CA VAL A 166 16.11 -20.34 -3.88
C VAL A 166 16.88 -21.64 -3.66
N ASN A 167 18.17 -21.56 -3.34
CA ASN A 167 18.99 -22.76 -3.07
C ASN A 167 18.56 -23.51 -1.80
N ALA A 168 18.04 -22.79 -0.80
CA ALA A 168 17.57 -23.38 0.45
C ALA A 168 16.09 -23.83 0.41
N ASN A 169 15.37 -23.55 -0.68
CA ASN A 169 13.92 -23.76 -0.77
C ASN A 169 13.50 -25.21 -0.48
N ASP A 170 14.27 -26.19 -0.93
CA ASP A 170 13.96 -27.61 -0.74
C ASP A 170 14.34 -28.13 0.67
N HIS A 171 14.99 -27.29 1.48
CA HIS A 171 15.47 -27.62 2.82
C HIS A 171 14.67 -26.95 3.94
N PHE A 172 14.01 -25.82 3.67
CA PHE A 172 13.17 -25.15 4.65
C PHE A 172 11.79 -25.80 4.74
N LEU A 173 11.42 -26.25 5.94
CA LEU A 173 10.08 -26.74 6.25
C LEU A 173 9.38 -25.71 7.12
N PHE A 174 8.26 -25.19 6.65
CA PHE A 174 7.40 -24.27 7.41
C PHE A 174 6.22 -25.06 7.95
N GLN A 175 6.11 -25.15 9.28
CA GLN A 175 4.91 -25.72 9.90
C GLN A 175 3.72 -24.80 9.67
N ASN A 176 2.64 -25.38 9.18
CA ASN A 176 1.33 -24.75 9.04
C ASN A 176 0.38 -25.33 10.07
N ASN A 177 -0.55 -24.52 10.60
CA ASN A 177 -1.51 -24.90 11.65
C ASN A 177 -2.50 -26.03 11.27
N LYS A 178 -2.34 -26.64 10.09
CA LYS A 178 -3.00 -27.89 9.73
C LYS A 178 -2.06 -29.05 10.09
N GLY A 179 -1.90 -29.27 11.40
CA GLY A 179 -1.51 -30.56 11.94
C GLY A 179 -2.70 -31.49 12.01
#